data_AF-A0A1V2R1K3-F1
#
_entry.id   AF-A0A1V2R1K3-F1
#
_cell.length_a   1.000
_cell.length_b   1.000
_cell.length_c   1.000
_cell.angle_alpha   90.00
_cell.angle_beta   90.00
_cell.angle_gamma   90.00
#
_symmetry.space_group_name_H-M   'P 1'
#
loop_
_entity.id
_entity.type
_entity.pdbx_description
1 polymer ?
#
loop_
_entity_poly.entity_id
_entity_poly.type
_entity_poly.pdbx_seq_one_letter_code
_entity_poly.pdbx_strand_id
1 'polypeptide(L)'
;MSLDFQIKFDDEIFNLDISESLHSSIFSNSTRWSSFKQLRKIKDYYRTDCLFKGDDAILFINEFIEVCENNSLEEIKIEKIKSLLSKKIIYIRVSGD
;
A
#
# COMPACT_ATOMS: atom_id res chain seq x y z
N MET A 1 -8.39 -0.80 -13.43
CA MET A 1 -7.43 -1.88 -13.10
C MET A 1 -7.31 -1.95 -11.58
N SER A 2 -7.36 -3.14 -10.99
CA SER A 2 -7.15 -3.37 -9.56
C SER A 2 -5.65 -3.53 -9.26
N LEU A 3 -5.26 -3.31 -8.01
CA LEU A 3 -3.90 -3.63 -7.54
C LEU A 3 -3.96 -4.68 -6.44
N ASP A 4 -3.07 -5.64 -6.51
CA ASP A 4 -2.88 -6.64 -5.46
C ASP A 4 -1.65 -6.31 -4.64
N PHE A 5 -1.84 -6.14 -3.34
CA PHE A 5 -0.77 -5.89 -2.38
C PHE A 5 -0.51 -7.16 -1.59
N GLN A 6 0.70 -7.68 -1.72
CA GLN A 6 1.18 -8.79 -0.91
C GLN A 6 2.24 -8.29 0.07
N ILE A 7 1.93 -8.36 1.36
CA ILE A 7 2.85 -7.97 2.43
C ILE A 7 3.33 -9.25 3.12
N LYS A 8 4.62 -9.56 2.98
CA LYS A 8 5.27 -10.67 3.67
C LYS A 8 5.86 -10.18 4.98
N PHE A 9 5.38 -10.74 6.07
CA PHE A 9 5.99 -10.70 7.39
C PHE A 9 6.76 -12.01 7.64
N ASP A 10 7.52 -12.08 8.73
CA ASP A 10 8.37 -13.24 9.08
C ASP A 10 7.66 -14.59 8.86
N ASP A 11 6.54 -14.82 9.55
CA ASP A 11 5.76 -16.06 9.46
C ASP A 11 4.47 -15.98 8.63
N GLU A 12 4.05 -14.79 8.20
CA GLU A 12 2.71 -14.60 7.62
C GLU A 12 2.76 -13.81 6.31
N ILE A 13 1.79 -14.07 5.43
CA ILE A 13 1.53 -13.27 4.24
C ILE A 13 0.15 -12.64 4.39
N PHE A 14 0.10 -11.32 4.25
CA PHE A 14 -1.13 -10.57 4.21
C PHE A 14 -1.36 -10.07 2.79
N ASN A 15 -2.43 -10.56 2.16
CA ASN A 15 -2.85 -10.09 0.85
C ASN A 15 -4.00 -9.09 1.02
N LEU A 16 -3.94 -8.03 0.23
CA LEU A 16 -4.90 -6.97 0.21
C LEU A 16 -5.21 -6.61 -1.23
N ASP A 17 -6.47 -6.78 -1.60
CA ASP A 17 -6.99 -6.39 -2.90
C ASP A 17 -7.38 -4.91 -2.85
N ILE A 18 -6.81 -4.13 -3.76
CA ILE A 18 -7.19 -2.75 -4.02
C ILE A 18 -8.12 -2.75 -5.22
N SER A 19 -9.41 -2.63 -4.94
CA SER A 19 -10.43 -2.43 -5.96
C SER A 19 -10.13 -1.17 -6.78
N GLU A 20 -10.66 -1.10 -8.00
CA GLU A 20 -10.49 0.07 -8.87
C GLU A 20 -11.04 1.37 -8.26
N SER A 21 -12.14 1.28 -7.50
CA SER A 21 -12.69 2.42 -6.76
C SER A 21 -11.72 2.88 -5.67
N LEU A 22 -11.13 1.93 -4.93
CA LEU A 22 -10.16 2.22 -3.90
C LEU A 22 -8.86 2.79 -4.48
N HIS A 23 -8.39 2.24 -5.59
CA HIS A 23 -7.27 2.82 -6.34
C HIS A 23 -7.58 4.27 -6.72
N SER A 24 -8.75 4.53 -7.31
CA SER A 24 -9.14 5.87 -7.72
C SER A 24 -9.20 6.84 -6.55
N SER A 25 -9.65 6.39 -5.37
CA SER A 25 -9.65 7.17 -4.14
C SER A 25 -8.25 7.47 -3.62
N ILE A 26 -7.41 6.43 -3.51
CA ILE A 26 -6.00 6.54 -3.08
C ILE A 26 -5.25 7.48 -3.99
N PHE A 27 -5.35 7.26 -5.31
CA PHE A 27 -4.60 7.92 -6.38
C PHE A 27 -5.26 9.17 -6.97
N SER A 28 -6.29 9.68 -6.28
CA SER A 28 -6.99 10.90 -6.64
C SER A 28 -6.06 12.13 -6.66
N ASN A 29 -6.48 13.16 -7.41
CA ASN A 29 -5.74 14.43 -7.49
C ASN A 29 -5.79 15.26 -6.20
N SER A 30 -6.67 14.91 -5.26
CA SER A 30 -6.73 15.50 -3.92
C SER A 30 -5.57 15.05 -3.01
N THR A 31 -4.96 13.90 -3.27
CA THR A 31 -3.82 13.40 -2.49
C THR A 31 -2.55 14.18 -2.84
N ARG A 32 -1.85 14.72 -1.82
CA ARG A 32 -0.59 15.46 -2.00
C ARG A 32 0.60 14.52 -2.22
N TRP A 33 0.76 14.03 -3.44
CA TRP A 33 1.81 13.06 -3.84
C TRP A 33 3.26 13.50 -3.63
N SER A 34 3.53 14.78 -3.39
CA SER A 34 4.89 15.24 -3.08
C SER A 34 5.45 14.63 -1.79
N SER A 35 4.56 14.26 -0.87
CA SER A 35 4.91 13.72 0.45
C SER A 35 5.01 12.19 0.49
N PHE A 36 4.41 11.49 -0.49
CA PHE A 36 4.31 10.03 -0.54
C PHE A 36 5.23 9.43 -1.61
N LYS A 37 6.52 9.30 -1.30
CA LYS A 37 7.56 8.93 -2.27
C LYS A 37 7.44 7.50 -2.78
N GLN A 38 7.15 6.54 -1.90
CA GLN A 38 7.07 5.12 -2.27
C GLN A 38 5.70 4.81 -2.87
N LEU A 39 4.62 5.33 -2.29
CA LEU A 39 3.27 5.16 -2.82
C LEU A 39 3.14 5.81 -4.20
N ARG A 40 3.80 6.96 -4.44
CA ARG A 40 3.84 7.57 -5.79
C ARG A 40 4.49 6.67 -6.84
N LYS A 41 5.39 5.74 -6.48
CA LYS A 41 6.01 4.83 -7.46
C LYS A 41 4.99 3.90 -8.12
N ILE A 42 3.89 3.62 -7.43
CA ILE A 42 2.78 2.79 -7.92
C ILE A 42 1.56 3.61 -8.35
N LYS A 43 1.65 4.95 -8.35
CA LYS A 43 0.56 5.83 -8.81
C LYS A 43 0.23 5.64 -10.29
N ASP A 44 1.27 5.46 -11.10
CA ASP A 44 1.10 5.16 -12.51
C ASP A 44 1.03 3.64 -12.67
N TYR A 45 -0.18 3.14 -12.98
CA TYR A 45 -0.49 1.72 -13.19
C TYR A 45 0.47 0.98 -14.12
N TYR A 46 1.26 1.66 -14.96
CA TYR A 46 2.24 1.02 -15.83
C TYR A 46 3.50 0.50 -15.11
N ARG A 47 3.65 0.73 -13.80
CA ARG A 47 4.77 0.23 -12.98
C ARG A 47 4.38 -0.93 -12.06
N THR A 48 3.28 -1.62 -12.38
CA THR A 48 2.70 -2.72 -11.62
C THR A 48 3.52 -4.01 -11.71
N ASP A 49 4.65 -4.06 -11.02
CA ASP A 49 5.28 -5.25 -10.44
C ASP A 49 6.40 -4.75 -9.51
N CYS A 50 6.02 -3.95 -8.52
CA CYS A 50 6.98 -3.31 -7.60
C CYS A 50 7.26 -4.22 -6.41
N LEU A 51 8.53 -4.33 -6.03
CA LEU A 51 8.97 -5.03 -4.84
C LEU A 51 9.74 -4.09 -3.92
N PHE A 52 9.17 -3.80 -2.76
CA PHE A 52 9.78 -2.99 -1.70
C PHE A 52 10.33 -3.90 -0.61
N LYS A 53 11.52 -3.58 -0.07
CA LYS A 53 12.21 -4.34 0.98
C LYS A 53 12.84 -3.40 1.99
N GLY A 54 13.07 -3.90 3.22
CA GLY A 54 13.73 -3.11 4.28
C GLY A 54 13.00 -1.80 4.57
N ASP A 55 13.74 -0.70 4.68
CA ASP A 55 13.20 0.62 5.01
C ASP A 55 12.18 1.13 3.98
N ASP A 56 12.34 0.78 2.70
CA ASP A 56 11.38 1.15 1.65
C ASP A 56 10.01 0.51 1.88
N ALA A 57 9.99 -0.73 2.39
CA ALA A 57 8.73 -1.42 2.70
C ALA A 57 8.02 -0.79 3.90
N ILE A 58 8.80 -0.42 4.93
CA ILE A 58 8.29 0.27 6.12
C ILE A 58 7.75 1.66 5.75
N LEU A 59 8.46 2.38 4.87
CA LEU A 59 8.02 3.69 4.43
C LEU A 59 6.76 3.57 3.56
N PHE A 60 6.71 2.61 2.63
CA PHE A 60 5.54 2.35 1.80
C PHE A 60 4.27 2.10 2.63
N ILE A 61 4.36 1.23 3.64
CA ILE A 61 3.16 0.87 4.42
C ILE A 61 2.69 2.02 5.32
N ASN A 62 3.62 2.84 5.84
CA ASN A 62 3.26 4.04 6.58
C ASN A 62 2.58 5.08 5.69
N GLU A 63 3.15 5.33 4.49
CA GLU A 63 2.52 6.20 3.49
C GLU A 63 1.13 5.69 3.08
N PHE A 64 0.98 4.37 2.91
CA PHE A 64 -0.30 3.75 2.59
C PHE A 64 -1.33 3.98 3.70
N ILE A 65 -0.98 3.71 4.97
CA ILE A 65 -1.87 3.95 6.11
C ILE A 65 -2.30 5.41 6.17
N GLU A 66 -1.36 6.34 6.05
CA GLU A 66 -1.64 7.78 6.11
C GLU A 66 -2.62 8.21 4.99
N VAL A 67 -2.44 7.72 3.76
CA VAL A 67 -3.36 8.03 2.66
C VAL A 67 -4.75 7.41 2.91
N CYS A 68 -4.81 6.21 3.46
CA CYS A 68 -6.08 5.56 3.77
C CYS A 68 -6.85 6.30 4.88
N GLU A 69 -6.15 6.77 5.92
CA GLU A 69 -6.74 7.59 6.98
C GLU A 69 -7.21 8.94 6.45
N ASN A 70 -6.40 9.62 5.64
CA ASN A 70 -6.74 10.91 5.05
C ASN A 70 -7.95 10.85 4.11
N ASN A 71 -8.17 9.71 3.45
CA ASN A 71 -9.31 9.49 2.55
C ASN A 71 -10.48 8.76 3.23
N SER A 72 -10.42 8.52 4.55
CA SER A 72 -11.45 7.79 5.32
C SER A 72 -11.83 6.45 4.70
N LEU A 73 -10.83 5.69 4.23
CA LEU A 73 -11.02 4.41 3.55
C LEU A 73 -11.26 3.28 4.57
N GLU A 74 -12.47 3.21 5.11
CA GLU A 74 -12.87 2.19 6.11
C GLU A 74 -12.91 0.76 5.55
N GLU A 75 -13.00 0.59 4.22
CA GLU A 75 -12.99 -0.73 3.57
C GLU A 75 -11.64 -1.45 3.73
N ILE A 76 -10.57 -0.71 3.98
CA ILE A 76 -9.24 -1.28 4.20
C ILE A 76 -9.13 -1.72 5.67
N LYS A 77 -8.63 -2.94 5.88
CA LYS A 77 -8.31 -3.47 7.22
C LYS A 77 -7.05 -2.80 7.81
N ILE A 78 -7.03 -1.47 7.89
CA ILE A 78 -5.91 -0.64 8.37
C ILE A 78 -5.49 -1.10 9.78
N GLU A 79 -6.45 -1.37 10.66
CA GLU A 79 -6.17 -1.84 12.02
C GLU A 79 -5.40 -3.17 12.03
N LYS A 80 -5.72 -4.07 11.09
CA LYS A 80 -5.00 -5.33 10.93
C LYS A 80 -3.58 -5.09 10.42
N ILE A 81 -3.40 -4.19 9.46
CA ILE A 81 -2.07 -3.80 8.96
C ILE A 81 -1.23 -3.18 10.09
N LYS A 82 -1.80 -2.26 10.85
CA LYS A 82 -1.15 -1.62 12.01
C LYS A 82 -0.73 -2.63 13.07
N SER A 83 -1.59 -3.60 13.38
CA SER A 83 -1.25 -4.70 14.29
C SER A 83 -0.04 -5.51 13.77
N LEU A 84 0.01 -5.76 12.46
CA LEU A 84 1.10 -6.50 11.82
C LEU A 84 2.40 -5.69 11.69
N LEU A 85 2.39 -4.35 11.78
CA LEU A 85 3.61 -3.53 11.80
C LEU A 85 4.52 -3.81 13.02
N SER A 86 3.97 -4.42 14.07
CA SER A 86 4.78 -4.93 15.19
C SER A 86 5.72 -6.07 14.76
N LYS A 87 5.42 -6.73 13.64
CA LYS A 87 6.24 -7.77 13.03
C LYS A 87 7.18 -7.16 11.98
N LYS A 88 8.33 -7.79 11.79
CA LYS A 88 9.27 -7.41 10.74
C LYS A 88 8.66 -7.66 9.36
N ILE A 89 8.57 -6.60 8.56
CA ILE A 89 8.22 -6.71 7.13
C ILE A 89 9.45 -7.22 6.37
N ILE A 90 9.30 -8.33 5.66
CA ILE A 90 10.34 -8.86 4.77
C ILE A 90 10.27 -8.14 3.43
N TYR A 91 9.08 -8.09 2.83
CA TYR A 91 8.85 -7.37 1.57
C TYR A 91 7.38 -6.98 1.39
N ILE A 92 7.16 -6.01 0.50
CA ILE A 92 5.84 -5.68 -0.04
C ILE A 92 5.93 -5.80 -1.55
N ARG A 93 5.06 -6.63 -2.14
CA ARG A 93 4.89 -6.75 -3.58
C ARG A 93 3.59 -6.09 -3.99
N VAL A 94 3.64 -5.28 -5.03
CA VAL A 94 2.48 -4.65 -5.65
C VAL A 94 2.39 -5.14 -7.09
N SER A 95 1.34 -5.87 -7.39
CA SER A 95 1.00 -6.34 -8.73
C SER A 95 -0.24 -5.61 -9.21
N GLY A 96 -0.39 -5.46 -10.52
CA GLY A 96 -1.59 -4.91 -11.14
C GLY A 96 -2.09 -5.88 -12.19
N ASP A 97 -3.41 -5.98 -12.27
CA ASP A 97 -4.13 -6.81 -13.25
C ASP A 97 -4.49 -6.00 -14.50
#